data_AF-A0A193BYA2-F1
#
_entry.id   AF-A0A193BYA2-F1
#
_cell.length_a   1.000
_cell.length_b   1.000
_cell.length_c   1.000
_cell.angle_alpha   90.00
_cell.angle_beta   90.00
_cell.angle_gamma   90.00
#
_symmetry.space_group_name_H-M   'P 1'
#
loop_
_entity.id
_entity.type
_entity.pdbx_description
1 polymer ?
#
loop_
_entity_poly.entity_id
_entity_poly.type
_entity_poly.pdbx_seq_one_letter_code
_entity_poly.pdbx_strand_id
1 'polypeptide(L)'
;MTTLVEHAPTLRVAFVGEVDHGKSTLLGRLLYDTGAITPDRLGTSIGDGGLAFLLDGLVEEQADLFTLDTAQAVVETGGRRYVLIDVPGHLELLKNMVTGASHAEVGVVVVDCLERAAEQTARHLRVLAMMGVRACVATVTKMDLVGYDEKAFQAVAAEVVGLAEGCGIDLAAVVPVSAVGGLNVTGAVAPELSWYGGEPLLETLSKLEVRPAGEGPLRLQVQGLSAGRVLGRVLSGVAVPGQRLTDGRHRGTWVLGGIERFGEPPLERAVIGDCVGLLLDGEPPPSGALLTLEGEPASWGNRWTARVLCTAEAGFAAGDRCVVRHAGTSLDGTIAAIDRRWSSAGPETAGRGGEQVAFSETAALRLDLDRPAAADTVRDCPPLGRFMLCDADGHAVGLGVVDGISGEGGTR
;
A
#
# COMPACT_ATOMS: atom_id res chain seq x y z
N MET A 1 9.81 -25.20 -24.74
CA MET A 1 10.25 -23.79 -24.73
C MET A 1 9.05 -22.94 -24.40
N THR A 2 8.70 -22.84 -23.12
CA THR A 2 7.66 -21.93 -22.68
C THR A 2 8.30 -20.55 -22.64
N THR A 3 8.10 -19.77 -23.68
CA THR A 3 8.41 -18.35 -23.71
C THR A 3 7.84 -17.74 -22.44
N LEU A 4 8.72 -17.27 -21.55
CA LEU A 4 8.35 -16.31 -20.52
C LEU A 4 7.71 -15.15 -21.28
N VAL A 5 6.39 -15.03 -21.19
CA VAL A 5 5.71 -13.82 -21.64
C VAL A 5 6.29 -12.71 -20.77
N GLU A 6 7.16 -11.89 -21.34
CA GLU A 6 7.60 -10.65 -20.72
C GLU A 6 6.34 -9.80 -20.58
N HIS A 7 5.73 -9.84 -19.39
CA HIS A 7 4.57 -9.03 -19.11
C HIS A 7 5.03 -7.58 -19.07
N ALA A 8 4.30 -6.69 -19.76
CA ALA A 8 4.52 -5.26 -19.69
C ALA A 8 4.63 -4.82 -18.21
N PRO A 9 5.54 -3.90 -17.87
CA PRO A 9 5.72 -3.45 -16.49
C PRO A 9 4.36 -3.01 -15.94
N THR A 10 3.94 -3.65 -14.85
CA THR A 10 2.62 -3.42 -14.25
C THR A 10 2.75 -2.42 -13.12
N LEU A 11 1.92 -1.38 -13.13
CA LEU A 11 1.79 -0.41 -12.05
C LEU A 11 0.42 -0.55 -11.38
N ARG A 12 0.40 -0.78 -10.06
CA ARG A 12 -0.83 -0.84 -9.27
C ARG A 12 -1.13 0.51 -8.63
N VAL A 13 -2.25 1.11 -9.01
CA VAL A 13 -2.63 2.47 -8.63
C VAL A 13 -3.90 2.45 -7.79
N ALA A 14 -3.82 2.87 -6.53
CA ALA A 14 -5.01 3.07 -5.69
C ALA A 14 -5.60 4.45 -5.92
N PHE A 15 -6.88 4.52 -6.26
CA PHE A 15 -7.63 5.78 -6.30
C PHE A 15 -8.35 5.95 -4.96
N VAL A 16 -8.02 7.03 -4.26
CA VAL A 16 -8.61 7.38 -2.96
C VAL A 16 -9.22 8.77 -3.05
N GLY A 17 -10.28 9.02 -2.30
CA GLY A 17 -10.97 10.30 -2.31
C GLY A 17 -12.29 10.18 -1.58
N GLU A 18 -12.76 11.30 -1.03
CA GLU A 18 -14.04 11.35 -0.34
C GLU A 18 -15.20 11.06 -1.30
N VAL A 19 -16.36 10.78 -0.73
CA VAL A 19 -17.59 10.57 -1.47
C VAL A 19 -17.90 11.83 -2.28
N ASP A 20 -18.46 11.63 -3.48
CA ASP A 20 -18.80 12.70 -4.42
C ASP A 20 -17.64 13.54 -4.97
N HIS A 21 -16.38 13.27 -4.62
CA HIS A 21 -15.21 13.93 -5.22
C HIS A 21 -14.96 13.53 -6.70
N GLY A 22 -15.78 12.66 -7.28
CA GLY A 22 -15.67 12.26 -8.68
C GLY A 22 -14.61 11.18 -8.96
N LYS A 23 -14.25 10.37 -7.95
CA LYS A 23 -13.30 9.25 -8.07
C LYS A 23 -13.75 8.22 -9.12
N SER A 24 -14.99 7.73 -9.00
CA SER A 24 -15.56 6.76 -9.94
C SER A 24 -15.73 7.40 -11.32
N THR A 25 -16.20 8.65 -11.41
CA THR A 25 -16.27 9.38 -12.69
C THR A 25 -14.90 9.46 -13.37
N LEU A 26 -13.82 9.74 -12.62
CA LEU A 26 -12.45 9.81 -13.13
C LEU A 26 -11.93 8.45 -13.60
N LEU A 27 -12.15 7.39 -12.82
CA LEU A 27 -11.81 6.02 -13.19
C LEU A 27 -12.54 5.59 -14.47
N GLY A 28 -13.85 5.84 -14.56
CA GLY A 28 -14.66 5.54 -15.73
C GLY A 28 -14.16 6.30 -16.96
N ARG A 29 -13.75 7.55 -16.77
CA ARG A 29 -13.14 8.35 -17.84
C ARG A 29 -11.81 7.77 -18.33
N LEU A 30 -10.93 7.35 -17.42
CA LEU A 30 -9.66 6.70 -17.80
C LEU A 30 -9.90 5.43 -18.61
N LEU A 31 -10.86 4.59 -18.20
CA LEU A 31 -11.20 3.36 -18.91
C LEU A 31 -11.78 3.64 -20.31
N TYR A 32 -12.60 4.69 -20.43
CA TYR A 32 -13.15 5.11 -21.71
C TYR A 32 -12.06 5.64 -22.64
N ASP A 33 -11.26 6.60 -22.19
CA ASP A 33 -10.23 7.26 -23.01
C ASP A 33 -9.12 6.30 -23.47
N THR A 34 -8.85 5.26 -22.70
CA THR A 34 -7.83 4.25 -23.02
C THR A 34 -8.38 3.10 -23.87
N GLY A 35 -9.68 3.14 -24.21
CA GLY A 35 -10.33 2.11 -25.03
C GLY A 35 -10.58 0.79 -24.31
N ALA A 36 -10.38 0.74 -22.98
CA ALA A 36 -10.70 -0.44 -22.17
C ALA A 36 -12.22 -0.71 -22.11
N ILE A 37 -13.05 0.33 -22.32
CA ILE A 37 -14.50 0.23 -22.50
C ILE A 37 -14.87 0.73 -23.89
N THR A 38 -15.63 -0.06 -24.65
CA THR A 38 -16.10 0.32 -25.99
C THR A 38 -17.28 1.30 -25.93
N PRO A 39 -17.38 2.26 -26.89
CA PRO A 39 -18.46 3.24 -26.95
C PRO A 39 -19.88 2.64 -26.94
N ASP A 40 -20.04 1.44 -27.51
CA ASP A 40 -21.32 0.73 -27.58
C ASP A 40 -21.91 0.39 -26.20
N ARG A 41 -21.06 0.33 -25.16
CA ARG A 41 -21.49 0.09 -23.77
C ARG A 41 -21.99 1.34 -23.06
N LEU A 42 -21.70 2.55 -23.55
CA LEU A 42 -22.04 3.82 -22.88
C LEU A 42 -23.49 4.28 -23.07
N GLY A 43 -24.22 3.74 -24.03
CA GLY A 43 -25.46 4.37 -24.49
C GLY A 43 -25.22 5.83 -24.91
N THR A 44 -26.26 6.68 -24.84
CA THR A 44 -26.20 8.08 -25.30
C THR A 44 -25.73 9.11 -24.28
N SER A 45 -25.35 8.72 -23.05
CA SER A 45 -25.09 9.68 -21.96
C SER A 45 -23.64 9.65 -21.48
N ILE A 46 -22.80 10.49 -22.10
CA ILE A 46 -21.51 10.88 -21.52
C ILE A 46 -21.80 12.09 -20.61
N GLY A 47 -22.03 11.81 -19.32
CA GLY A 47 -22.27 12.79 -18.27
C GLY A 47 -21.83 12.23 -16.92
N ASP A 48 -21.87 13.05 -15.86
CA ASP A 48 -21.35 12.71 -14.52
C ASP A 48 -21.89 11.37 -14.00
N GLY A 49 -23.19 11.13 -14.15
CA GLY A 49 -23.81 9.85 -13.76
C GLY A 49 -23.54 8.68 -14.72
N GLY A 50 -23.26 8.94 -16.00
CA GLY A 50 -23.05 7.88 -16.99
C GLY A 50 -21.72 7.15 -16.83
N LEU A 51 -20.64 7.90 -16.57
CA LEU A 51 -19.31 7.33 -16.35
C LEU A 51 -19.18 6.56 -15.03
N ALA A 52 -19.79 7.06 -13.96
CA ALA A 52 -19.86 6.35 -12.69
C ALA A 52 -20.71 5.07 -12.81
N PHE A 53 -21.89 5.17 -13.44
CA PHE A 53 -22.78 4.02 -13.65
C PHE A 53 -22.13 2.90 -14.50
N LEU A 54 -21.23 3.25 -15.42
CA LEU A 54 -20.49 2.25 -16.19
C LEU A 54 -19.52 1.43 -15.35
N LEU A 55 -18.86 2.06 -14.37
CA LEU A 55 -18.04 1.32 -13.43
C LEU A 55 -18.89 0.39 -12.57
N ASP A 56 -20.00 0.91 -12.03
CA ASP A 56 -20.90 0.12 -11.19
C ASP A 56 -21.46 -1.08 -11.96
N GLY A 57 -21.90 -0.88 -13.21
CA GLY A 57 -22.36 -1.95 -14.08
C GLY A 57 -21.27 -2.94 -14.49
N LEU A 58 -20.01 -2.49 -14.68
CA LEU A 58 -18.87 -3.38 -14.93
C LEU A 58 -18.52 -4.22 -13.70
N VAL A 59 -18.59 -3.63 -12.51
CA VAL A 59 -18.40 -4.33 -11.24
C VAL A 59 -19.48 -5.41 -11.06
N GLU A 60 -20.73 -5.13 -11.44
CA GLU A 60 -21.82 -6.11 -11.41
C GLU A 60 -21.67 -7.22 -12.48
N GLU A 61 -21.36 -6.88 -13.74
CA GLU A 61 -21.26 -7.86 -14.84
C GLU A 61 -20.04 -8.79 -14.72
N GLN A 62 -18.96 -8.30 -14.14
CA GLN A 62 -17.70 -9.03 -13.98
C GLN A 62 -17.45 -9.39 -12.51
N ALA A 63 -18.50 -9.59 -11.70
CA ALA A 63 -18.37 -9.99 -10.29
C ALA A 63 -17.47 -11.21 -10.04
N ASP A 64 -17.20 -12.03 -11.07
CA ASP A 64 -16.25 -13.15 -11.01
C ASP A 64 -14.78 -12.76 -11.31
N LEU A 65 -14.54 -11.62 -11.96
CA LEU A 65 -13.21 -11.03 -12.24
C LEU A 65 -12.87 -9.89 -11.26
N PHE A 66 -13.87 -9.28 -10.64
CA PHE A 66 -13.77 -8.30 -9.57
C PHE A 66 -13.86 -9.01 -8.22
N THR A 67 -12.82 -8.94 -7.40
CA THR A 67 -12.91 -9.54 -6.05
C THR A 67 -13.81 -8.64 -5.19
N LEU A 68 -14.84 -9.23 -4.57
CA LEU A 68 -15.91 -8.64 -3.75
C LEU A 68 -15.55 -7.47 -2.80
N ASP A 69 -14.27 -7.24 -2.50
CA ASP A 69 -13.81 -6.29 -1.50
C ASP A 69 -13.16 -5.01 -2.08
N THR A 70 -12.84 -4.96 -3.39
CA THR A 70 -12.24 -3.78 -4.05
C THR A 70 -12.40 -3.87 -5.57
N ALA A 71 -12.99 -2.84 -6.22
CA ALA A 71 -13.09 -2.85 -7.68
C ALA A 71 -11.71 -2.61 -8.32
N GLN A 72 -11.27 -3.51 -9.21
CA GLN A 72 -9.98 -3.43 -9.92
C GLN A 72 -10.18 -3.46 -11.43
N ALA A 73 -9.73 -2.44 -12.14
CA ALA A 73 -9.76 -2.41 -13.60
C ALA A 73 -8.34 -2.46 -14.17
N VAL A 74 -8.17 -3.06 -15.35
CA VAL A 74 -6.87 -3.16 -16.02
C VAL A 74 -6.89 -2.33 -17.30
N VAL A 75 -5.85 -1.51 -17.47
CA VAL A 75 -5.62 -0.73 -18.68
C VAL A 75 -4.22 -1.01 -19.19
N GLU A 76 -4.07 -1.16 -20.50
CA GLU A 76 -2.76 -1.27 -21.15
C GLU A 76 -2.62 -0.14 -22.17
N THR A 77 -1.63 0.72 -21.98
CA THR A 77 -1.38 1.88 -22.84
C THR A 77 0.09 2.31 -22.76
N GLY A 78 0.64 2.80 -23.87
CA GLY A 78 2.03 3.24 -23.93
C GLY A 78 3.07 2.15 -23.61
N GLY A 79 2.73 0.87 -23.78
CA GLY A 79 3.62 -0.27 -23.44
C GLY A 79 3.70 -0.58 -21.95
N ARG A 80 2.84 0.01 -21.12
CA ARG A 80 2.75 -0.23 -19.67
C ARG A 80 1.36 -0.73 -19.30
N ARG A 81 1.30 -1.63 -18.32
CA ARG A 81 0.04 -2.15 -17.77
C ARG A 81 -0.27 -1.41 -16.46
N TYR A 82 -1.52 -0.99 -16.28
CA TYR A 82 -2.01 -0.31 -15.08
C TYR A 82 -3.12 -1.15 -14.46
N VAL A 83 -3.03 -1.43 -13.17
CA VAL A 83 -4.12 -2.01 -12.37
C VAL A 83 -4.67 -0.89 -11.51
N LEU A 84 -5.85 -0.39 -11.88
CA LEU A 84 -6.54 0.69 -11.19
C LEU A 84 -7.40 0.08 -10.09
N ILE A 85 -7.14 0.45 -8.84
CA ILE A 85 -7.81 -0.08 -7.66
C ILE A 85 -8.70 1.03 -7.10
N ASP A 86 -10.01 0.85 -7.15
CA ASP A 86 -10.96 1.80 -6.56
C ASP A 86 -11.07 1.56 -5.05
N VAL A 87 -10.64 2.54 -4.27
CA VAL A 87 -10.62 2.46 -2.82
C VAL A 87 -11.80 3.26 -2.26
N PRO A 88 -12.75 2.63 -1.55
CA PRO A 88 -13.96 3.31 -1.09
C PRO A 88 -13.63 4.44 -0.11
N GLY A 89 -14.34 5.56 -0.23
CA GLY A 89 -14.09 6.78 0.58
C GLY A 89 -14.81 6.80 1.93
N HIS A 90 -15.89 6.02 2.08
CA HIS A 90 -16.69 5.99 3.31
C HIS A 90 -15.97 5.28 4.47
N LEU A 91 -16.14 5.85 5.68
CA LEU A 91 -15.61 5.29 6.93
C LEU A 91 -16.12 3.88 7.24
N GLU A 92 -17.35 3.55 6.83
CA GLU A 92 -17.94 2.22 7.01
C GLU A 92 -17.18 1.13 6.23
N LEU A 93 -16.45 1.52 5.17
CA LEU A 93 -15.67 0.65 4.31
C LEU A 93 -14.16 0.76 4.59
N LEU A 94 -13.76 1.23 5.77
CA LEU A 94 -12.37 1.41 6.18
C LEU A 94 -11.53 0.14 5.97
N LYS A 95 -12.07 -1.03 6.29
CA LYS A 95 -11.38 -2.32 6.11
C LYS A 95 -11.10 -2.59 4.63
N ASN A 96 -12.08 -2.35 3.76
CA ASN A 96 -11.96 -2.51 2.31
C ASN A 96 -10.95 -1.51 1.74
N MET A 97 -10.97 -0.28 2.25
CA MET A 97 -9.99 0.73 1.87
C MET A 97 -8.56 0.26 2.17
N VAL A 98 -8.32 -0.31 3.35
CA VAL A 98 -6.99 -0.80 3.73
C VAL A 98 -6.58 -2.00 2.87
N THR A 99 -7.48 -2.96 2.64
CA THR A 99 -7.22 -4.11 1.78
C THR A 99 -6.85 -3.68 0.36
N GLY A 100 -7.61 -2.76 -0.23
CA GLY A 100 -7.33 -2.18 -1.54
C GLY A 100 -5.98 -1.48 -1.62
N ALA A 101 -5.74 -0.54 -0.70
CA ALA A 101 -4.50 0.24 -0.65
C ALA A 101 -3.26 -0.64 -0.38
N SER A 102 -3.41 -1.78 0.31
CA SER A 102 -2.30 -2.69 0.63
C SER A 102 -1.61 -3.32 -0.60
N HIS A 103 -2.32 -3.36 -1.73
CA HIS A 103 -1.86 -3.89 -3.01
C HIS A 103 -1.31 -2.82 -3.96
N ALA A 104 -1.43 -1.54 -3.60
CA ALA A 104 -1.03 -0.42 -4.44
C ALA A 104 0.45 -0.06 -4.27
N GLU A 105 1.03 0.45 -5.34
CA GLU A 105 2.40 0.95 -5.40
C GLU A 105 2.42 2.49 -5.46
N VAL A 106 1.38 3.07 -6.07
CA VAL A 106 1.13 4.51 -6.19
C VAL A 106 -0.31 4.81 -5.77
N GLY A 107 -0.53 5.99 -5.19
CA GLY A 107 -1.87 6.50 -4.89
C GLY A 107 -2.25 7.68 -5.79
N VAL A 108 -3.48 7.70 -6.30
CA VAL A 108 -4.12 8.89 -6.87
C VAL A 108 -5.11 9.43 -5.85
N VAL A 109 -4.88 10.66 -5.37
CA VAL A 109 -5.70 11.31 -4.36
C VAL A 109 -6.64 12.29 -5.03
N VAL A 110 -7.93 11.97 -5.04
CA VAL A 110 -8.98 12.71 -5.75
C VAL A 110 -9.65 13.72 -4.82
N VAL A 111 -9.54 15.00 -5.16
CA VAL A 111 -10.03 16.11 -4.34
C VAL A 111 -10.91 17.03 -5.19
N ASP A 112 -12.15 17.25 -4.75
CA ASP A 112 -13.05 18.22 -5.38
C ASP A 112 -12.52 19.66 -5.20
N CYS A 113 -12.47 20.43 -6.29
CA CYS A 113 -12.08 21.84 -6.24
C CYS A 113 -12.99 22.73 -5.36
N LEU A 114 -14.26 22.34 -5.15
CA LEU A 114 -15.24 23.10 -4.38
C LEU A 114 -15.28 22.70 -2.91
N GLU A 115 -15.25 21.40 -2.61
CA GLU A 115 -15.57 20.89 -1.26
C GLU A 115 -14.37 20.79 -0.33
N ARG A 116 -13.13 20.95 -0.85
CA ARG A 116 -11.88 21.11 -0.06
C ARG A 116 -11.84 20.24 1.22
N ALA A 117 -12.16 18.95 1.09
CA ALA A 117 -12.34 18.01 2.20
C ALA A 117 -10.99 17.59 2.81
N ALA A 118 -10.34 18.52 3.50
CA ALA A 118 -8.99 18.40 4.02
C ALA A 118 -8.83 17.22 4.98
N GLU A 119 -9.80 17.00 5.85
CA GLU A 119 -9.76 15.96 6.88
C GLU A 119 -9.76 14.56 6.28
N GLN A 120 -10.65 14.36 5.32
CA GLN A 120 -10.84 13.10 4.62
C GLN A 120 -9.67 12.83 3.67
N THR A 121 -9.16 13.87 3.01
CA THR A 121 -7.93 13.79 2.21
C THR A 121 -6.74 13.38 3.08
N ALA A 122 -6.57 13.98 4.26
CA ALA A 122 -5.51 13.62 5.21
C ALA A 122 -5.63 12.17 5.70
N ARG A 123 -6.86 11.67 5.91
CA ARG A 123 -7.14 10.27 6.25
C ARG A 123 -6.70 9.33 5.13
N HIS A 124 -7.11 9.59 3.89
CA HIS A 124 -6.70 8.80 2.73
C HIS A 124 -5.18 8.76 2.58
N LEU A 125 -4.52 9.91 2.67
CA LEU A 125 -3.05 10.02 2.63
C LEU A 125 -2.38 9.21 3.75
N ARG A 126 -2.92 9.26 4.97
CA ARG A 126 -2.37 8.49 6.11
C ARG A 126 -2.52 6.99 5.89
N VAL A 127 -3.66 6.54 5.36
CA VAL A 127 -3.89 5.12 5.04
C VAL A 127 -2.94 4.65 3.94
N LEU A 128 -2.76 5.43 2.88
CA LEU A 128 -1.78 5.14 1.83
C LEU A 128 -0.36 5.03 2.40
N ALA A 129 0.06 5.98 3.25
CA ALA A 129 1.36 5.97 3.90
C ALA A 129 1.55 4.73 4.80
N MET A 130 0.52 4.33 5.54
CA MET A 130 0.53 3.09 6.33
C MET A 130 0.56 1.84 5.43
N MET A 131 -0.04 1.90 4.25
CA MET A 131 0.10 0.83 3.28
C MET A 131 1.44 0.87 2.53
N GLY A 132 2.38 1.74 2.91
CA GLY A 132 3.70 1.78 2.27
C GLY A 132 3.70 2.36 0.86
N VAL A 133 2.60 2.99 0.44
CA VAL A 133 2.57 3.82 -0.77
C VAL A 133 3.41 5.06 -0.48
N ARG A 134 4.42 5.29 -1.32
CA ARG A 134 5.38 6.40 -1.13
C ARG A 134 5.11 7.56 -2.06
N ALA A 135 4.80 7.24 -3.32
CA ALA A 135 4.52 8.22 -4.36
C ALA A 135 3.02 8.33 -4.58
N CYS A 136 2.53 9.56 -4.62
CA CYS A 136 1.16 9.86 -4.98
C CYS A 136 1.08 10.93 -6.07
N VAL A 137 -0.04 10.94 -6.79
CA VAL A 137 -0.47 12.04 -7.65
C VAL A 137 -1.77 12.58 -7.07
N ALA A 138 -1.84 13.87 -6.81
CA ALA A 138 -3.11 14.49 -6.42
C ALA A 138 -3.86 14.93 -7.68
N THR A 139 -5.17 14.74 -7.72
CA THR A 139 -6.04 15.25 -8.78
C THR A 139 -7.06 16.20 -8.19
N VAL A 140 -7.10 17.43 -8.72
CA VAL A 140 -8.13 18.41 -8.38
C VAL A 140 -9.24 18.28 -9.41
N THR A 141 -10.35 17.66 -9.04
CA THR A 141 -11.46 17.33 -9.91
C THR A 141 -12.50 18.46 -10.00
N LYS A 142 -13.44 18.29 -10.93
CA LYS A 142 -14.57 19.21 -11.19
C LYS A 142 -14.16 20.64 -11.55
N MET A 143 -12.98 20.81 -12.16
CA MET A 143 -12.49 22.13 -12.59
C MET A 143 -13.43 22.84 -13.57
N ASP A 144 -14.30 22.11 -14.27
CA ASP A 144 -15.36 22.66 -15.12
C ASP A 144 -16.38 23.50 -14.34
N LEU A 145 -16.67 23.16 -13.08
CA LEU A 145 -17.63 23.89 -12.23
C LEU A 145 -17.10 25.26 -11.78
N VAL A 146 -15.78 25.44 -11.77
CA VAL A 146 -15.12 26.71 -11.45
C VAL A 146 -14.58 27.42 -12.70
N GLY A 147 -15.00 26.98 -13.89
CA GLY A 147 -14.55 27.59 -15.15
C GLY A 147 -13.03 27.51 -15.36
N TYR A 148 -12.39 26.45 -14.85
CA TYR A 148 -10.95 26.21 -14.95
C TYR A 148 -10.07 27.30 -14.31
N ASP A 149 -10.57 27.95 -13.25
CA ASP A 149 -9.86 29.01 -12.54
C ASP A 149 -8.54 28.53 -11.88
N GLU A 150 -7.44 29.18 -12.25
CA GLU A 150 -6.10 28.87 -11.73
C GLU A 150 -5.99 29.08 -10.22
N LYS A 151 -6.65 30.11 -9.67
CA LYS A 151 -6.54 30.44 -8.24
C LYS A 151 -7.27 29.41 -7.38
N ALA A 152 -8.43 28.94 -7.82
CA ALA A 152 -9.16 27.85 -7.18
C ALA A 152 -8.30 26.59 -7.13
N PHE A 153 -7.68 26.21 -8.26
CA PHE A 153 -6.74 25.09 -8.30
C PHE A 153 -5.57 25.27 -7.33
N GLN A 154 -4.88 26.42 -7.38
CA GLN A 154 -3.71 26.69 -6.54
C GLN A 154 -4.04 26.62 -5.04
N ALA A 155 -5.23 27.07 -4.64
CA ALA A 155 -5.67 27.01 -3.25
C ALA A 155 -5.82 25.56 -2.75
N VAL A 156 -6.42 24.68 -3.56
CA VAL A 156 -6.57 23.25 -3.23
C VAL A 156 -5.22 22.53 -3.33
N ALA A 157 -4.42 22.83 -4.35
CA ALA A 157 -3.11 22.23 -4.54
C ALA A 157 -2.18 22.50 -3.34
N ALA A 158 -2.13 23.74 -2.86
CA ALA A 158 -1.31 24.10 -1.69
C ALA A 158 -1.73 23.34 -0.43
N GLU A 159 -3.02 23.15 -0.23
CA GLU A 159 -3.58 22.41 0.89
C GLU A 159 -3.22 20.92 0.81
N VAL A 160 -3.43 20.28 -0.34
CA VAL A 160 -3.11 18.86 -0.53
C VAL A 160 -1.60 18.59 -0.39
N VAL A 161 -0.76 19.52 -0.86
CA VAL A 161 0.70 19.45 -0.67
C VAL A 161 1.05 19.46 0.82
N GLY A 162 0.52 20.42 1.59
CA GLY A 162 0.79 20.48 3.03
C GLY A 162 0.32 19.22 3.79
N LEU A 163 -0.82 18.65 3.39
CA LEU A 163 -1.33 17.40 3.97
C LEU A 163 -0.44 16.20 3.63
N ALA A 164 0.02 16.09 2.39
CA ALA A 164 0.89 15.00 1.96
C ALA A 164 2.25 15.05 2.66
N GLU A 165 2.85 16.23 2.77
CA GLU A 165 4.08 16.45 3.55
C GLU A 165 3.91 16.02 5.01
N GLY A 166 2.80 16.42 5.65
CA GLY A 166 2.47 16.03 7.02
C GLY A 166 2.27 14.52 7.23
N CYS A 167 1.91 13.78 6.17
CA CYS A 167 1.80 12.32 6.17
C CYS A 167 3.08 11.60 5.70
N GLY A 168 4.09 12.33 5.22
CA GLY A 168 5.33 11.76 4.67
C GLY A 168 5.12 11.04 3.34
N ILE A 169 4.21 11.56 2.50
CA ILE A 169 3.93 11.12 1.13
C ILE A 169 4.63 12.06 0.15
N ASP A 170 5.31 11.49 -0.83
CA ASP A 170 5.93 12.24 -1.92
C ASP A 170 4.88 12.47 -3.02
N LEU A 171 4.42 13.71 -3.20
CA LEU A 171 3.56 14.05 -4.34
C LEU A 171 4.41 14.30 -5.58
N ALA A 172 4.21 13.47 -6.60
CA ALA A 172 4.88 13.63 -7.88
C ALA A 172 4.29 14.80 -8.68
N ALA A 173 2.97 15.01 -8.60
CA ALA A 173 2.29 16.15 -9.20
C ALA A 173 0.94 16.40 -8.53
N VAL A 174 0.41 17.61 -8.73
CA VAL A 174 -1.00 17.94 -8.52
C VAL A 174 -1.59 18.32 -9.88
N VAL A 175 -2.56 17.55 -10.35
CA VAL A 175 -3.10 17.64 -11.71
C VAL A 175 -4.53 18.19 -11.67
N PRO A 176 -4.84 19.33 -12.32
CA PRO A 176 -6.22 19.79 -12.48
C PRO A 176 -6.90 18.91 -13.53
N VAL A 177 -8.08 18.37 -13.22
CA VAL A 177 -8.83 17.50 -14.13
C VAL A 177 -10.32 17.85 -14.16
N SER A 178 -10.96 17.58 -15.31
CA SER A 178 -12.41 17.44 -15.40
C SER A 178 -12.71 16.08 -16.02
N ALA A 179 -13.24 15.16 -15.21
CA ALA A 179 -13.55 13.81 -15.67
C ALA A 179 -14.71 13.80 -16.68
N VAL A 180 -15.72 14.65 -16.47
CA VAL A 180 -16.88 14.77 -17.38
C VAL A 180 -16.44 15.36 -18.72
N GLY A 181 -15.70 16.45 -18.71
CA GLY A 181 -15.18 17.08 -19.92
C GLY A 181 -13.99 16.33 -20.55
N GLY A 182 -13.39 15.36 -19.84
CA GLY A 182 -12.21 14.63 -20.28
C GLY A 182 -10.92 15.43 -20.29
N LEU A 183 -10.89 16.60 -19.64
CA LEU A 183 -9.73 17.49 -19.71
C LEU A 183 -8.64 17.02 -18.75
N ASN A 184 -7.43 16.91 -19.29
CA ASN A 184 -6.20 16.61 -18.56
C ASN A 184 -6.19 15.24 -17.84
N VAL A 185 -7.09 14.32 -18.24
CA VAL A 185 -7.10 12.93 -17.78
C VAL A 185 -6.14 12.10 -18.64
N THR A 186 -6.28 12.20 -19.96
CA THR A 186 -5.41 11.59 -20.98
C THR A 186 -5.07 12.61 -22.08
N GLY A 187 -4.13 12.28 -22.97
CA GLY A 187 -3.85 13.10 -24.16
C GLY A 187 -2.95 14.30 -23.89
N ALA A 188 -3.20 15.43 -24.56
CA ALA A 188 -2.46 16.68 -24.38
C ALA A 188 -3.19 17.62 -23.40
N VAL A 189 -2.45 18.53 -22.76
CA VAL A 189 -3.04 19.55 -21.89
C VAL A 189 -4.05 20.39 -22.68
N ALA A 190 -5.23 20.58 -22.09
CA ALA A 190 -6.31 21.31 -22.73
C ALA A 190 -6.05 22.84 -22.80
N PRO A 191 -6.50 23.55 -23.85
CA PRO A 191 -6.35 25.00 -23.96
C PRO A 191 -6.96 25.80 -22.78
N GLU A 192 -8.05 25.30 -22.21
CA GLU A 192 -8.73 25.85 -21.04
C GLU A 192 -7.83 25.84 -19.78
N LEU A 193 -6.84 24.94 -19.76
CA LEU A 193 -5.84 24.79 -18.72
C LEU A 193 -4.46 25.28 -19.20
N SER A 194 -4.40 26.25 -20.11
CA SER A 194 -3.14 26.79 -20.65
C SER A 194 -2.18 27.38 -19.60
N TRP A 195 -2.69 27.72 -18.41
CA TRP A 195 -1.91 28.14 -17.24
C TRP A 195 -1.21 26.96 -16.54
N TYR A 196 -1.67 25.71 -16.74
CA TYR A 196 -1.09 24.52 -16.13
C TYR A 196 0.11 24.05 -16.95
N GLY A 197 1.32 24.19 -16.36
CA GLY A 197 2.58 23.78 -17.00
C GLY A 197 2.97 22.31 -16.79
N GLY A 198 2.14 21.53 -16.10
CA GLY A 198 2.40 20.10 -15.86
C GLY A 198 1.82 19.20 -16.94
N GLU A 199 1.81 17.90 -16.67
CA GLU A 199 1.30 16.89 -17.61
C GLU A 199 -0.07 16.36 -17.17
N PRO A 200 -0.84 15.77 -18.10
CA PRO A 200 -2.07 15.06 -17.79
C PRO A 200 -1.84 13.89 -16.84
N LEU A 201 -2.93 13.42 -16.22
CA LEU A 201 -2.87 12.37 -15.20
C LEU A 201 -2.18 11.09 -15.69
N LEU A 202 -2.59 10.55 -16.84
CA LEU A 202 -2.03 9.31 -17.37
C LEU A 202 -0.54 9.43 -17.72
N GLU A 203 -0.11 10.56 -18.27
CA GLU A 203 1.29 10.83 -18.59
C GLU A 203 2.15 10.99 -17.33
N THR A 204 1.59 11.63 -16.29
CA THR A 204 2.25 11.70 -14.98
C THR A 204 2.45 10.29 -14.40
N LEU A 205 1.41 9.45 -14.44
CA LEU A 205 1.48 8.07 -13.94
C LEU A 205 2.46 7.20 -14.76
N SER A 206 2.57 7.43 -16.07
CA SER A 206 3.46 6.67 -16.96
C SER A 206 4.94 6.86 -16.61
N LYS A 207 5.30 8.03 -16.07
CA LYS A 207 6.66 8.39 -15.64
C LYS A 207 7.04 7.95 -14.24
N LEU A 208 6.07 7.51 -13.43
CA LEU A 208 6.36 7.05 -12.09
C LEU A 208 7.15 5.75 -12.13
N GLU A 209 8.37 5.79 -11.62
CA GLU A 209 9.17 4.60 -11.40
C GLU A 209 8.58 3.81 -10.22
N VAL A 210 8.26 2.55 -10.49
CA VAL A 210 7.91 1.58 -9.46
C VAL A 210 9.21 0.89 -9.07
N ARG A 211 9.43 0.65 -7.77
CA ARG A 211 10.56 -0.18 -7.35
C ARG A 211 10.51 -1.50 -8.13
N PRO A 212 11.54 -1.83 -8.91
CA PRO A 212 11.64 -3.15 -9.51
C PRO A 212 11.44 -4.25 -8.47
N ALA A 213 10.80 -5.34 -8.87
CA ALA A 213 10.74 -6.54 -8.05
C ALA A 213 12.16 -6.96 -7.65
N GLY A 214 12.53 -6.77 -6.39
CA GLY A 214 13.88 -7.05 -5.89
C GLY A 214 14.65 -5.86 -5.27
N GLU A 215 14.13 -4.63 -5.33
CA GLU A 215 14.75 -3.52 -4.59
C GLU A 215 14.42 -3.58 -3.09
N GLY A 216 15.45 -3.56 -2.26
CA GLY A 216 15.35 -3.63 -0.81
C GLY A 216 16.25 -4.73 -0.24
N PRO A 217 16.43 -4.76 1.09
CA PRO A 217 17.29 -5.76 1.71
C PRO A 217 16.66 -7.14 1.57
N LEU A 218 17.48 -8.19 1.40
CA LEU A 218 16.98 -9.56 1.29
C LEU A 218 16.33 -9.99 2.61
N ARG A 219 15.08 -10.44 2.51
CA ARG A 219 14.28 -10.99 3.61
C ARG A 219 13.68 -12.30 3.16
N LEU A 220 14.23 -13.41 3.64
CA LEU A 220 13.79 -14.74 3.26
C LEU A 220 13.21 -15.44 4.49
N GLN A 221 11.92 -15.70 4.46
CA GLN A 221 11.23 -16.39 5.53
C GLN A 221 11.28 -17.90 5.33
N VAL A 222 11.80 -18.62 6.31
CA VAL A 222 11.79 -20.08 6.35
C VAL A 222 10.43 -20.57 6.80
N GLN A 223 9.78 -21.39 5.98
CA GLN A 223 8.46 -21.96 6.27
C GLN A 223 8.57 -23.40 6.75
N GLY A 224 9.58 -24.14 6.32
CA GLY A 224 9.80 -25.50 6.78
C GLY A 224 10.87 -26.24 6.01
N LEU A 225 10.87 -27.56 6.16
CA LEU A 225 11.81 -28.47 5.52
C LEU A 225 11.03 -29.54 4.74
N SER A 226 11.48 -29.84 3.53
CA SER A 226 10.94 -30.93 2.74
C SER A 226 12.03 -31.55 1.89
N ALA A 227 12.18 -32.87 1.92
CA ALA A 227 13.15 -33.63 1.13
C ALA A 227 14.60 -33.06 1.15
N GLY A 228 15.06 -32.58 2.31
CA GLY A 228 16.40 -31.98 2.44
C GLY A 228 16.54 -30.59 1.82
N ARG A 229 15.42 -29.91 1.52
CA ARG A 229 15.35 -28.52 1.09
C ARG A 229 14.70 -27.66 2.16
N VAL A 230 15.19 -26.43 2.27
CA VAL A 230 14.57 -25.39 3.09
C VAL A 230 13.49 -24.73 2.24
N LEU A 231 12.24 -24.89 2.63
CA LEU A 231 11.14 -24.20 1.99
C LEU A 231 11.09 -22.77 2.53
N GLY A 232 11.13 -21.80 1.64
CA GLY A 232 11.10 -20.40 2.03
C GLY A 232 10.34 -19.52 1.05
N ARG A 233 9.97 -18.33 1.55
CA ARG A 233 9.35 -17.27 0.76
C ARG A 233 10.23 -16.03 0.78
N VAL A 234 10.49 -15.47 -0.39
CA VAL A 234 11.19 -14.19 -0.51
C VAL A 234 10.20 -13.07 -0.20
N LEU A 235 10.40 -12.38 0.93
CA LEU A 235 9.57 -11.25 1.38
C LEU A 235 10.06 -9.90 0.83
N SER A 236 11.37 -9.78 0.57
CA SER A 236 11.99 -8.60 -0.04
C SER A 236 13.38 -8.96 -0.59
N GLY A 237 13.91 -8.10 -1.46
CA GLY A 237 15.21 -8.27 -2.11
C GLY A 237 15.25 -9.41 -3.12
N VAL A 238 16.48 -9.81 -3.48
CA VAL A 238 16.74 -10.89 -4.45
C VAL A 238 17.65 -11.93 -3.82
N ALA A 239 17.21 -13.18 -3.83
CA ALA A 239 18.02 -14.32 -3.44
C ALA A 239 18.78 -14.83 -4.67
N VAL A 240 20.10 -14.99 -4.55
CA VAL A 240 21.00 -15.48 -5.61
C VAL A 240 21.95 -16.52 -5.00
N PRO A 241 22.21 -17.65 -5.68
CA PRO A 241 23.24 -18.60 -5.24
C PRO A 241 24.60 -17.93 -5.00
N GLY A 242 25.32 -18.38 -3.98
CA GLY A 242 26.58 -17.82 -3.49
C GLY A 242 26.42 -16.79 -2.37
N GLN A 243 25.21 -16.26 -2.13
CA GLN A 243 24.97 -15.32 -1.04
C GLN A 243 25.16 -15.96 0.33
N ARG A 244 25.76 -15.20 1.26
CA ARG A 244 25.93 -15.57 2.67
C ARG A 244 24.77 -15.02 3.47
N LEU A 245 24.05 -15.92 4.13
CA LEU A 245 22.81 -15.66 4.85
C LEU A 245 23.00 -15.87 6.35
N THR A 246 22.27 -15.11 7.16
CA THR A 246 22.22 -15.27 8.61
C THR A 246 20.81 -15.03 9.12
N ASP A 247 20.46 -15.64 10.26
CA ASP A 247 19.22 -15.39 10.98
C ASP A 247 19.30 -14.17 11.91
N GLY A 248 20.47 -13.52 11.98
CA GLY A 248 20.73 -12.37 12.84
C GLY A 248 20.79 -12.69 14.34
N ARG A 249 20.61 -13.96 14.74
CA ARG A 249 20.54 -14.41 16.15
C ARG A 249 21.81 -15.11 16.63
N HIS A 250 22.94 -14.85 15.97
CA HIS A 250 24.27 -15.43 16.22
C HIS A 250 24.38 -16.96 16.11
N ARG A 251 23.30 -17.70 15.82
CA ARG A 251 23.27 -19.17 15.91
C ARG A 251 23.47 -19.88 14.56
N GLY A 252 23.39 -19.20 13.43
CA GLY A 252 23.73 -19.81 12.13
C GLY A 252 24.09 -18.82 11.03
N THR A 253 25.05 -19.25 10.21
CA THR A 253 25.40 -18.63 8.93
C THR A 253 25.36 -19.72 7.87
N TRP A 254 24.74 -19.41 6.73
CA TRP A 254 24.55 -20.33 5.63
C TRP A 254 25.03 -19.72 4.33
N VAL A 255 25.52 -20.53 3.41
CA VAL A 255 25.76 -20.18 2.02
C VAL A 255 24.63 -20.76 1.20
N LEU A 256 23.95 -19.91 0.42
CA LEU A 256 22.90 -20.33 -0.50
C LEU A 256 23.54 -21.03 -1.71
N GLY A 257 23.56 -22.35 -1.75
CA GLY A 257 24.13 -23.12 -2.86
C GLY A 257 23.26 -23.16 -4.11
N GLY A 258 21.94 -23.01 -3.96
CA GLY A 258 21.00 -23.13 -5.09
C GLY A 258 19.56 -22.82 -4.71
N ILE A 259 18.76 -22.52 -5.73
CA ILE A 259 17.35 -22.18 -5.62
C ILE A 259 16.57 -23.09 -6.58
N GLU A 260 15.49 -23.70 -6.10
CA GLU A 260 14.71 -24.66 -6.85
C GLU A 260 13.21 -24.36 -6.75
N ARG A 261 12.47 -24.66 -7.82
CA ARG A 261 11.00 -24.78 -7.81
C ARG A 261 10.61 -26.19 -8.21
N PHE A 262 9.53 -26.68 -7.63
CA PHE A 262 9.09 -28.06 -7.88
C PHE A 262 8.71 -28.25 -9.35
N GLY A 263 9.37 -29.21 -10.02
CA GLY A 263 9.11 -29.52 -11.43
C GLY A 263 9.76 -28.56 -12.44
N GLU A 264 10.59 -27.63 -11.97
CA GLU A 264 11.30 -26.64 -12.79
C GLU A 264 12.82 -26.83 -12.67
N PRO A 265 13.61 -26.39 -13.68
CA PRO A 265 15.06 -26.33 -13.53
C PRO A 265 15.46 -25.38 -12.39
N PRO A 266 16.69 -25.52 -11.84
CA PRO A 266 17.21 -24.59 -10.83
C PRO A 266 17.14 -23.15 -11.31
N LEU A 267 16.78 -22.25 -10.40
CA LEU A 267 16.64 -20.82 -10.67
C LEU A 267 17.98 -20.10 -10.44
N GLU A 268 18.30 -19.16 -11.33
CA GLU A 268 19.46 -18.27 -11.17
C GLU A 268 19.23 -17.22 -10.06
N ARG A 269 17.97 -16.82 -9.86
CA ARG A 269 17.55 -15.90 -8.80
C ARG A 269 16.10 -16.15 -8.39
N ALA A 270 15.76 -15.81 -7.15
CA ALA A 270 14.38 -15.68 -6.68
C ALA A 270 14.12 -14.26 -6.21
N VAL A 271 12.92 -13.76 -6.52
CA VAL A 271 12.49 -12.38 -6.24
C VAL A 271 11.32 -12.38 -5.28
N ILE A 272 10.93 -11.19 -4.80
CA ILE A 272 9.79 -11.00 -3.91
C ILE A 272 8.54 -11.77 -4.36
N GLY A 273 7.89 -12.45 -3.41
CA GLY A 273 6.68 -13.25 -3.63
C GLY A 273 6.95 -14.71 -3.95
N ASP A 274 8.14 -15.05 -4.44
CA ASP A 274 8.51 -16.41 -4.80
C ASP A 274 8.52 -17.35 -3.58
N CYS A 275 7.87 -18.50 -3.73
CA CYS A 275 7.98 -19.64 -2.82
C CYS A 275 8.95 -20.66 -3.45
N VAL A 276 10.09 -20.89 -2.81
CA VAL A 276 11.21 -21.67 -3.38
C VAL A 276 11.77 -22.68 -2.38
N GLY A 277 12.33 -23.75 -2.92
CA GLY A 277 13.22 -24.65 -2.19
C GLY A 277 14.65 -24.12 -2.24
N LEU A 278 15.31 -24.08 -1.10
CA LEU A 278 16.65 -23.53 -0.95
C LEU A 278 17.62 -24.63 -0.53
N LEU A 279 18.76 -24.62 -1.18
CA LEU A 279 19.93 -25.42 -0.88
C LEU A 279 20.84 -24.59 0.02
N LEU A 280 20.82 -24.87 1.32
CA LEU A 280 21.75 -24.26 2.29
C LEU A 280 22.79 -25.29 2.71
N ASP A 281 24.01 -24.85 2.97
CA ASP A 281 25.04 -25.69 3.59
C ASP A 281 24.78 -25.89 5.08
N GLY A 282 25.35 -26.93 5.70
CA GLY A 282 25.23 -27.15 7.14
C GLY A 282 23.83 -27.58 7.63
N GLU A 283 23.55 -27.32 8.90
CA GLU A 283 22.29 -27.69 9.54
C GLU A 283 21.15 -26.74 9.11
N PRO A 284 19.98 -27.24 8.70
CA PRO A 284 18.92 -26.37 8.20
C PRO A 284 18.41 -25.39 9.27
N PRO A 285 18.11 -24.13 8.89
CA PRO A 285 17.51 -23.16 9.80
C PRO A 285 16.12 -23.60 10.28
N PRO A 286 15.70 -23.20 11.49
CA PRO A 286 14.39 -23.58 12.02
C PRO A 286 13.25 -22.91 11.24
N SER A 287 12.08 -23.56 11.22
CA SER A 287 10.84 -22.95 10.69
C SER A 287 10.52 -21.66 11.45
N GLY A 288 10.11 -20.62 10.71
CA GLY A 288 9.89 -19.27 11.23
C GLY A 288 11.15 -18.41 11.33
N ALA A 289 12.34 -18.93 11.01
CA ALA A 289 13.54 -18.11 10.88
C ALA A 289 13.40 -17.12 9.73
N LEU A 290 13.97 -15.93 9.92
CA LEU A 290 14.11 -14.92 8.88
C LEU A 290 15.59 -14.84 8.49
N LEU A 291 15.93 -15.29 7.29
CA LEU A 291 17.27 -15.19 6.75
C LEU A 291 17.46 -13.83 6.06
N THR A 292 18.62 -13.25 6.30
CA THR A 292 19.05 -11.94 5.79
C THR A 292 20.47 -12.05 5.25
N LEU A 293 20.91 -11.09 4.43
CA LEU A 293 22.32 -11.05 4.01
C LEU A 293 23.23 -10.76 5.20
N GLU A 294 24.40 -11.41 5.22
CA GLU A 294 25.47 -11.09 6.17
C GLU A 294 25.93 -9.64 5.96
N GLY A 295 25.63 -8.75 6.91
CA GLY A 295 25.90 -7.32 6.83
C GLY A 295 24.66 -6.43 6.69
N GLU A 296 23.50 -7.01 6.36
CA GLU A 296 22.21 -6.29 6.26
C GLU A 296 21.12 -6.95 7.13
N PRO A 297 21.37 -7.16 8.44
CA PRO A 297 20.41 -7.82 9.32
C PRO A 297 19.11 -7.03 9.42
N ALA A 298 18.00 -7.75 9.58
CA ALA A 298 16.74 -7.14 9.95
C ALA A 298 16.81 -6.59 11.38
N SER A 299 16.01 -5.56 11.66
CA SER A 299 15.90 -5.07 13.03
C SER A 299 15.22 -6.11 13.93
N TRP A 300 15.77 -6.32 15.12
CA TRP A 300 15.36 -7.38 16.04
C TRP A 300 15.14 -6.81 17.44
N GLY A 301 13.96 -7.04 18.02
CA GLY A 301 13.65 -6.55 19.35
C GLY A 301 12.23 -6.85 19.78
N ASN A 302 11.93 -6.54 21.04
CA ASN A 302 10.62 -6.76 21.62
C ASN A 302 9.88 -5.46 21.96
N ARG A 303 10.49 -4.28 21.74
CA ARG A 303 9.84 -2.99 21.92
C ARG A 303 9.69 -2.30 20.58
N TRP A 304 8.46 -2.20 20.10
CA TRP A 304 8.16 -1.66 18.78
C TRP A 304 7.50 -0.28 18.93
N THR A 305 7.96 0.68 18.13
CA THR A 305 7.22 1.91 17.85
C THR A 305 6.46 1.72 16.56
N ALA A 306 5.16 1.97 16.58
CA ALA A 306 4.28 1.67 15.46
C ALA A 306 3.18 2.72 15.31
N ARG A 307 2.64 2.82 14.09
CA ARG A 307 1.36 3.49 13.83
C ARG A 307 0.28 2.45 13.59
N VAL A 308 -0.87 2.58 14.24
CA VAL A 308 -2.00 1.65 14.11
C VAL A 308 -3.27 2.42 13.80
N LEU A 309 -3.99 1.96 12.79
CA LEU A 309 -5.34 2.38 12.44
C LEU A 309 -6.32 1.46 13.15
N CYS A 310 -7.18 2.02 13.97
CA CYS A 310 -8.22 1.27 14.66
C CYS A 310 -9.36 0.92 13.71
N THR A 311 -9.69 -0.38 13.65
CA THR A 311 -10.72 -0.92 12.76
C THR A 311 -11.87 -1.59 13.51
N ALA A 312 -11.82 -1.61 14.84
CA ALA A 312 -12.86 -2.14 15.72
C ALA A 312 -13.60 -1.02 16.45
N GLU A 313 -14.92 -1.15 16.57
CA GLU A 313 -15.78 -0.18 17.25
C GLU A 313 -15.42 0.00 18.73
N ALA A 314 -15.02 -1.09 19.40
CA ALA A 314 -14.60 -1.07 20.81
C ALA A 314 -13.33 -0.25 21.07
N GLY A 315 -12.54 0.04 20.03
CA GLY A 315 -11.25 0.68 20.20
C GLY A 315 -10.20 -0.22 20.87
N PHE A 316 -9.12 0.40 21.33
CA PHE A 316 -8.11 -0.22 22.19
C PHE A 316 -7.45 0.84 23.07
N ALA A 317 -6.87 0.44 24.19
CA ALA A 317 -6.30 1.34 25.18
C ALA A 317 -4.85 1.01 25.56
N ALA A 318 -4.15 2.01 26.10
CA ALA A 318 -2.85 1.80 26.72
C ALA A 318 -3.01 0.90 27.96
N GLY A 319 -2.14 -0.11 28.07
CA GLY A 319 -2.21 -1.16 29.08
C GLY A 319 -2.93 -2.43 28.62
N ASP A 320 -3.65 -2.41 27.51
CA ASP A 320 -4.34 -3.60 27.00
C ASP A 320 -3.35 -4.68 26.59
N ARG A 321 -3.68 -5.93 26.96
CA ARG A 321 -3.03 -7.11 26.39
C ARG A 321 -3.43 -7.24 24.93
N CYS A 322 -2.44 -7.53 24.09
CA CYS A 322 -2.66 -7.64 22.65
C CYS A 322 -1.88 -8.81 22.05
N VAL A 323 -2.34 -9.26 20.89
CA VAL A 323 -1.61 -10.19 20.04
C VAL A 323 -1.26 -9.50 18.73
N VAL A 324 0.03 -9.43 18.41
CA VAL A 324 0.52 -8.91 17.13
C VAL A 324 0.67 -10.08 16.16
N ARG A 325 -0.15 -10.11 15.11
CA ARG A 325 0.02 -11.05 14.00
C ARG A 325 0.93 -10.42 12.96
N HIS A 326 2.13 -10.97 12.82
CA HIS A 326 3.20 -10.41 12.02
C HIS A 326 3.99 -11.52 11.32
N ALA A 327 4.18 -11.37 10.01
CA ALA A 327 4.94 -12.30 9.18
C ALA A 327 4.64 -13.79 9.45
N GLY A 328 3.36 -14.18 9.53
CA GLY A 328 2.97 -15.58 9.79
C GLY A 328 3.20 -16.07 11.23
N THR A 329 3.54 -15.19 12.16
CA THR A 329 3.68 -15.48 13.59
C THR A 329 2.71 -14.66 14.43
N SER A 330 2.39 -15.16 15.62
CA SER A 330 1.64 -14.42 16.64
C SER A 330 2.58 -14.09 17.80
N LEU A 331 2.56 -12.83 18.23
CA LEU A 331 3.41 -12.27 19.26
C LEU A 331 2.53 -11.66 20.35
N ASP A 332 2.45 -12.30 21.50
CA ASP A 332 1.78 -11.76 22.67
C ASP A 332 2.53 -10.54 23.21
N GLY A 333 1.80 -9.56 23.72
CA GLY A 333 2.38 -8.34 24.26
C GLY A 333 1.37 -7.41 24.91
N THR A 334 1.74 -6.16 25.04
CA THR A 334 0.94 -5.11 25.67
C THR A 334 1.12 -3.79 24.92
N ILE A 335 0.03 -3.02 24.82
CA ILE A 335 0.07 -1.65 24.31
C ILE A 335 0.67 -0.76 25.41
N ALA A 336 1.99 -0.61 25.43
CA ALA A 336 2.71 0.05 26.51
C ALA A 336 2.35 1.54 26.65
N ALA A 337 2.17 2.23 25.53
CA ALA A 337 1.78 3.64 25.51
C ALA A 337 1.15 4.06 24.18
N ILE A 338 0.30 5.08 24.23
CA ILE A 338 -0.22 5.81 23.06
C ILE A 338 0.43 7.19 23.08
N ASP A 339 1.41 7.41 22.21
CA ASP A 339 2.22 8.63 22.21
C ASP A 339 1.49 9.79 21.47
N ARG A 340 0.74 9.46 20.41
CA ARG A 340 -0.05 10.44 19.65
C ARG A 340 -1.29 9.77 19.03
N ARG A 341 -2.39 10.52 18.94
CA ARG A 341 -3.59 10.14 18.17
C ARG A 341 -3.86 11.15 17.07
N TRP A 342 -4.41 10.66 15.97
CA TRP A 342 -4.97 11.44 14.90
C TRP A 342 -6.43 11.03 14.75
N SER A 343 -7.33 11.98 14.98
CA SER A 343 -8.76 11.79 14.73
C SER A 343 -9.01 11.58 13.24
N SER A 344 -10.12 10.93 12.92
CA SER A 344 -10.69 10.88 11.58
C SER A 344 -11.19 12.25 11.09
N ALA A 345 -11.33 13.24 12.00
CA ALA A 345 -11.77 14.61 11.74
C ALA A 345 -10.62 15.64 11.62
N GLY A 346 -9.49 15.25 11.00
CA GLY A 346 -8.47 16.21 10.56
C GLY A 346 -7.21 16.35 11.42
N PRO A 347 -6.23 17.14 10.91
CA PRO A 347 -4.88 17.25 11.48
C PRO A 347 -4.81 18.03 12.80
N GLU A 348 -5.81 18.86 13.12
CA GLU A 348 -5.79 19.74 14.30
C GLU A 348 -6.26 19.08 15.60
N THR A 349 -7.01 17.98 15.52
CA THR A 349 -7.38 17.16 16.70
C THR A 349 -6.31 16.11 17.04
N ALA A 350 -5.04 16.54 17.06
CA ALA A 350 -3.97 15.78 17.66
C ALA A 350 -4.06 15.88 19.20
N GLY A 351 -4.89 15.04 19.81
CA GLY A 351 -4.86 14.86 21.26
C GLY A 351 -3.48 14.35 21.69
N ARG A 352 -2.81 15.05 22.62
CA ARG A 352 -1.68 14.47 23.36
C ARG A 352 -2.24 13.34 24.22
N GLY A 353 -1.70 12.12 24.07
CA GLY A 353 -1.89 10.97 24.96
C GLY A 353 -3.30 10.83 25.56
N GLY A 354 -4.12 9.96 24.95
CA GLY A 354 -5.36 9.47 25.56
C GLY A 354 -5.19 8.02 26.00
N GLU A 355 -6.02 7.55 26.93
CA GLU A 355 -6.01 6.14 27.33
C GLU A 355 -6.55 5.23 26.23
N GLN A 356 -7.49 5.69 25.41
CA GLN A 356 -8.18 4.88 24.40
C GLN A 356 -8.03 5.47 22.99
N VAL A 357 -7.95 4.61 21.97
CA VAL A 357 -8.03 4.92 20.54
C VAL A 357 -9.39 4.43 20.04
N ALA A 358 -10.15 5.32 19.42
CA ALA A 358 -11.48 5.00 18.91
C ALA A 358 -11.44 4.45 17.47
N PHE A 359 -12.54 3.85 17.03
CA PHE A 359 -12.70 3.41 15.64
C PHE A 359 -12.34 4.52 14.65
N SER A 360 -11.68 4.15 13.55
CA SER A 360 -11.19 5.02 12.48
C SER A 360 -10.06 5.98 12.87
N GLU A 361 -9.66 6.05 14.13
CA GLU A 361 -8.50 6.83 14.53
C GLU A 361 -7.20 6.10 14.19
N THR A 362 -6.18 6.90 13.89
CA THR A 362 -4.81 6.39 13.82
C THR A 362 -4.06 6.82 15.08
N ALA A 363 -3.23 5.94 15.63
CA ALA A 363 -2.41 6.25 16.78
C ALA A 363 -0.96 5.83 16.55
N ALA A 364 -0.01 6.67 17.00
CA ALA A 364 1.37 6.26 17.21
C ALA A 364 1.46 5.67 18.63
N LEU A 365 1.95 4.44 18.72
CA LEU A 365 1.96 3.65 19.93
C LEU A 365 3.28 2.90 20.11
N ARG A 366 3.52 2.52 21.36
CA ARG A 366 4.62 1.64 21.77
C ARG A 366 4.03 0.29 22.18
N LEU A 367 4.58 -0.78 21.63
CA LEU A 367 4.24 -2.16 21.94
C LEU A 367 5.40 -2.80 22.68
N ASP A 368 5.12 -3.42 23.81
CA ASP A 368 6.05 -4.29 24.52
C ASP A 368 5.61 -5.74 24.29
N LEU A 369 6.41 -6.48 23.54
CA LEU A 369 6.18 -7.88 23.19
C LEU A 369 6.86 -8.82 24.21
N ASP A 370 6.20 -9.92 24.51
CA ASP A 370 6.69 -10.91 25.48
C ASP A 370 7.95 -11.65 24.98
N ARG A 371 8.13 -11.70 23.65
CA ARG A 371 9.32 -12.25 22.98
C ARG A 371 9.78 -11.35 21.84
N PRO A 372 11.09 -11.25 21.56
CA PRO A 372 11.57 -10.43 20.47
C PRO A 372 11.24 -11.06 19.11
N ALA A 373 11.08 -10.19 18.12
CA ALA A 373 10.76 -10.55 16.75
C ALA A 373 11.56 -9.67 15.77
N ALA A 374 11.75 -10.19 14.55
CA ALA A 374 12.33 -9.44 13.46
C ALA A 374 11.24 -8.61 12.82
N ALA A 375 11.51 -7.35 12.51
CA ALA A 375 10.69 -6.57 11.60
C ALA A 375 11.56 -5.51 10.92
N ASP A 376 11.03 -4.93 9.86
CA ASP A 376 11.60 -3.74 9.22
C ASP A 376 10.53 -2.65 9.20
N THR A 377 10.90 -1.44 8.75
CA THR A 377 9.87 -0.45 8.45
C THR A 377 9.10 -0.86 7.18
N VAL A 378 7.86 -0.38 7.05
CA VAL A 378 7.05 -0.61 5.83
C VAL A 378 7.72 -0.05 4.57
N ARG A 379 8.64 0.93 4.73
CA ARG A 379 9.41 1.54 3.63
C ARG A 379 10.53 0.64 3.12
N ASP A 380 11.10 -0.20 3.98
CA ASP A 380 12.22 -1.07 3.65
C ASP A 380 11.76 -2.46 3.21
N CYS A 381 10.78 -3.03 3.93
CA CYS A 381 10.17 -4.31 3.60
C CYS A 381 8.69 -4.30 4.01
N PRO A 382 7.75 -3.96 3.09
CA PRO A 382 6.33 -3.90 3.41
C PRO A 382 5.77 -5.18 4.07
N PRO A 383 6.12 -6.40 3.65
CA PRO A 383 5.64 -7.63 4.30
C PRO A 383 6.13 -7.81 5.75
N LEU A 384 7.28 -7.24 6.13
CA LEU A 384 7.79 -7.24 7.51
C LEU A 384 7.48 -5.95 8.28
N GLY A 385 7.03 -4.91 7.60
CA GLY A 385 6.66 -3.65 8.24
C GLY A 385 5.19 -3.53 8.59
N ARG A 386 4.33 -4.41 8.08
CA ARG A 386 2.89 -4.43 8.38
C ARG A 386 2.56 -5.52 9.39
N PHE A 387 1.60 -5.25 10.27
CA PHE A 387 1.06 -6.24 11.20
C PHE A 387 -0.43 -5.99 11.46
N MET A 388 -1.11 -7.01 11.99
CA MET A 388 -2.45 -6.87 12.53
C MET A 388 -2.37 -6.86 14.06
N LEU A 389 -3.00 -5.88 14.67
CA LEU A 389 -3.16 -5.79 16.11
C LEU A 389 -4.47 -6.49 16.48
N CYS A 390 -4.38 -7.47 17.37
CA CYS A 390 -5.52 -8.17 17.93
C CYS A 390 -5.64 -7.92 19.43
N ASP A 391 -6.85 -8.01 19.96
CA ASP A 391 -7.09 -8.06 21.40
C ASP A 391 -6.59 -9.38 22.02
N ALA A 392 -6.76 -9.53 23.34
CA ALA A 392 -6.35 -10.73 24.08
C ALA A 392 -7.13 -12.00 23.65
N ASP A 393 -8.34 -11.84 23.10
CA ASP A 393 -9.16 -12.94 22.59
C ASP A 393 -8.82 -13.30 21.13
N GLY A 394 -7.93 -12.53 20.50
CA GLY A 394 -7.45 -12.74 19.15
C GLY A 394 -8.29 -12.10 18.04
N HIS A 395 -9.26 -11.24 18.38
CA HIS A 395 -10.03 -10.46 17.41
C HIS A 395 -9.20 -9.29 16.89
N ALA A 396 -9.27 -9.01 15.59
CA ALA A 396 -8.57 -7.88 14.98
C ALA A 396 -9.16 -6.54 15.45
N VAL A 397 -8.34 -5.71 16.11
CA VAL A 397 -8.71 -4.37 16.59
C VAL A 397 -8.07 -3.25 15.79
N GLY A 398 -6.99 -3.54 15.05
CA GLY A 398 -6.34 -2.55 14.20
C GLY A 398 -5.34 -3.13 13.21
N LEU A 399 -4.94 -2.28 12.28
CA LEU A 399 -3.92 -2.57 11.27
C LEU A 399 -2.74 -1.62 11.48
N GLY A 400 -1.55 -2.18 11.59
CA GLY A 400 -0.37 -1.49 12.08
C GLY A 400 0.79 -1.50 11.10
N VAL A 401 1.63 -0.48 11.23
CA VAL A 401 2.96 -0.42 10.63
C VAL A 401 4.03 -0.19 11.67
N VAL A 402 5.18 -0.85 11.48
CA VAL A 402 6.38 -0.67 12.29
C VAL A 402 7.11 0.58 11.81
N ASP A 403 7.33 1.52 12.72
CA ASP A 403 8.14 2.72 12.49
C ASP A 403 9.55 2.57 13.11
N GLY A 404 9.72 1.68 14.09
CA GLY A 404 11.00 1.45 14.74
C GLY A 404 10.99 0.29 15.72
N ILE A 405 12.17 -0.26 16.00
CA ILE A 405 12.35 -1.44 16.84
C ILE A 405 13.51 -1.19 17.80
N SER A 406 13.31 -1.58 19.06
CA SER A 406 14.30 -1.49 20.13
C SER A 406 14.09 -2.62 21.15
N GLY A 407 14.92 -2.65 22.18
CA GLY A 407 14.90 -3.68 23.22
C GLY A 407 15.96 -4.76 23.00
N GLU A 408 16.30 -5.46 24.08
CA GLU A 408 17.33 -6.50 24.03
C GLU A 408 16.78 -7.73 23.30
N GLY A 409 17.39 -8.07 22.16
CA GLY A 409 17.45 -9.46 21.72
C GLY A 409 18.29 -10.21 22.74
N GLY A 410 17.66 -10.73 23.79
CA GLY A 410 18.34 -11.48 24.83
C GLY A 410 19.21 -12.58 24.20
N THR A 411 20.53 -12.36 24.26
CA THR A 411 21.52 -13.41 24.07
C THR A 411 21.43 -14.29 25.32
N ARG A 412 20.70 -15.40 25.19
CA ARG A 412 20.92 -16.58 26.02
C ARG A 412 21.36 -17.73 25.16
#